data_AF-A0A4Y3KEK2-F1
#
_entry.id   AF-A0A4Y3KEK2-F1
#
_cell.length_a   1.000
_cell.length_b   1.000
_cell.length_c   1.000
_cell.angle_alpha   90.00
_cell.angle_beta   90.00
_cell.angle_gamma   90.00
#
_symmetry.space_group_name_H-M   'P 1'
#
loop_
_entity.id
_entity.type
_entity.pdbx_description
1 polymer ?
#
loop_
_entity_poly.entity_id
_entity_poly.type
_entity_poly.pdbx_seq_one_letter_code
_entity_poly.pdbx_strand_id
1 'polypeptide(L)' 'MNLPPCPLCQNTDYEQQQERTDGRWGFTTHVKTLLVCTRCRYVLTFYDRNSIWDFD' A
#
# COMPACT_ATOMS: atom_id res chain seq x y z
N MET A 1 -8.33 11.51 3.80
CA MET A 1 -8.58 10.40 2.85
C MET A 1 -9.80 9.65 3.33
N ASN A 2 -10.86 9.58 2.51
CA ASN A 2 -12.04 8.78 2.85
C ASN A 2 -11.76 7.34 2.40
N LEU A 3 -11.36 6.48 3.32
CA LEU A 3 -11.07 5.07 3.02
C LEU A 3 -12.37 4.28 2.99
N PRO A 4 -12.55 3.36 2.02
CA PRO A 4 -13.75 2.54 1.97
C PRO A 4 -13.85 1.67 3.24
N PRO A 5 -15.06 1.39 3.74
CA PRO A 5 -15.26 0.47 4.84
C PRO A 5 -14.80 -0.94 4.44
N CYS A 6 -14.34 -1.72 5.42
CA CYS A 6 -13.78 -3.04 5.16
C CYS A 6 -14.85 -3.94 4.53
N PRO A 7 -14.57 -4.61 3.39
CA PRO A 7 -15.57 -5.44 2.71
C PRO A 7 -16.03 -6.65 3.54
N LEU A 8 -15.28 -7.03 4.58
CA LEU A 8 -15.61 -8.17 5.44
C LEU A 8 -16.36 -7.80 6.72
N CYS A 9 -15.95 -6.72 7.40
CA CYS A 9 -16.47 -6.38 8.73
C CYS A 9 -17.01 -4.95 8.83
N GLN A 10 -17.01 -4.21 7.72
CA GLN A 10 -17.45 -2.81 7.61
C GLN A 10 -16.68 -1.83 8.52
N ASN A 11 -15.57 -2.25 9.10
CA ASN A 11 -14.71 -1.41 9.94
C ASN A 11 -14.04 -0.31 9.11
N THR A 12 -13.88 0.85 9.72
CA THR A 12 -13.22 2.02 9.11
C THR A 12 -11.80 2.24 9.61
N ASP A 13 -11.39 1.51 10.64
CA ASP A 13 -10.05 1.60 11.22
C ASP A 13 -9.10 0.63 10.52
N TYR A 14 -7.98 1.19 10.05
CA TYR A 14 -6.92 0.49 9.34
C TYR A 14 -5.56 0.88 9.92
N GLU A 15 -4.69 -0.11 10.06
CA GLU A 15 -3.26 0.08 10.26
C GLU A 15 -2.59 0.26 8.90
N GLN A 16 -1.78 1.31 8.76
CA GLN A 16 -1.05 1.56 7.53
C GLN A 16 0.38 1.01 7.64
N GLN A 17 0.76 0.17 6.69
CA GLN A 17 2.11 -0.36 6.56
C GLN A 17 2.67 0.06 5.21
N GLN A 18 3.88 0.62 5.21
CA GLN A 18 4.58 1.01 4.00
C GLN A 18 5.74 0.06 3.76
N GLU A 19 5.72 -0.62 2.62
CA GLU A 19 6.81 -1.49 2.18
C GLU A 19 7.55 -0.78 1.04
N ARG A 20 8.81 -0.45 1.28
CA ARG A 20 9.73 0.00 0.24
C ARG A 20 10.52 -1.21 -0.23
N THR A 21 10.36 -1.56 -1.51
CA THR A 21 11.15 -2.59 -2.16
C THR A 21 12.07 -1.93 -3.18
N ASP A 22 13.37 -2.01 -2.94
CA ASP A 22 14.40 -1.58 -3.89
C ASP A 22 14.68 -2.74 -4.88
N GLY A 23 14.59 -2.48 -6.18
CA GLY A 23 14.84 -3.47 -7.21
C GLY A 23 16.29 -3.97 -7.18
N ARG A 24 16.49 -5.23 -7.59
CA ARG A 24 17.76 -6.00 -7.51
C ARG A 24 18.99 -5.36 -8.18
N TRP A 25 18.78 -4.29 -8.95
CA TRP A 25 19.82 -3.55 -9.67
C TRP A 25 19.84 -2.05 -9.34
N GLY A 26 19.06 -1.57 -8.37
CA GLY A 26 19.03 -0.16 -7.94
C GLY A 26 18.23 0.80 -8.84
N PHE A 27 17.64 0.32 -9.93
CA PHE A 27 16.98 1.17 -10.94
C PHE A 27 15.48 1.43 -10.70
N THR A 28 14.83 0.75 -9.76
CA THR A 28 13.39 0.93 -9.54
C THR A 28 13.08 0.83 -8.05
N THR A 29 12.47 1.88 -7.50
CA THR A 29 11.94 1.87 -6.13
C THR A 29 10.44 1.67 -6.21
N HIS A 30 9.95 0.56 -5.65
CA HIS A 30 8.53 0.30 -5.52
C HIS A 30 8.11 0.61 -4.09
N VAL A 31 7.22 1.59 -3.93
CA VAL A 31 6.61 1.90 -2.64
C VAL A 31 5.20 1.34 -2.65
N LYS A 32 4.94 0.34 -1.81
CA LYS A 32 3.60 -0.22 -1.62
C LYS A 32 3.05 0.26 -0.30
N THR A 33 1.80 0.72 -0.32
CA THR A 33 1.08 1.08 0.90
C THR A 33 0.02 0.02 1.13
N LEU A 34 0.11 -0.69 2.25
CA LEU A 34 -0.86 -1.68 2.69
C LEU A 34 -1.71 -1.06 3.80
N LEU A 35 -3.01 -1.28 3.72
CA LEU A 35 -3.95 -0.95 4.78
C LEU A 35 -4.50 -2.26 5.36
N VAL A 36 -4.24 -2.51 6.64
CA VAL A 36 -4.65 -3.71 7.35
C VAL A 36 -5.78 -3.36 8.29
N CYS A 37 -6.95 -3.97 8.11
CA CYS A 37 -8.09 -3.74 9.00
C CYS A 37 -7.74 -4.17 10.44
N THR A 38 -7.91 -3.28 11.42
CA THR A 38 -7.55 -3.57 12.81
C THR A 38 -8.44 -4.64 13.46
N ARG A 39 -9.65 -4.83 12.92
CA ARG A 39 -10.66 -5.77 13.44
C ARG A 39 -10.55 -7.17 12.87
N CYS A 40 -10.55 -7.31 11.54
CA CYS A 40 -10.56 -8.63 10.87
C CYS A 40 -9.24 -8.97 10.16
N ARG A 41 -8.22 -8.10 10.23
CA ARG A 41 -6.91 -8.26 9.58
C ARG A 41 -6.96 -8.39 8.05
N TYR A 42 -8.05 -7.97 7.42
CA TYR A 42 -8.15 -7.87 5.96
C TYR A 42 -7.15 -6.84 5.41
N VAL A 43 -6.42 -7.20 4.35
CA VAL A 43 -5.37 -6.37 3.76
C VAL A 43 -5.86 -5.76 2.44
N LEU A 44 -5.88 -4.44 2.37
CA LEU A 44 -6.07 -3.67 1.15
C LEU A 44 -4.70 -3.19 0.66
N THR A 45 -4.25 -3.69 -0.49
CA THR A 45 -2.97 -3.31 -1.08
C THR A 45 -3.17 -2.19 -2.09
N PHE A 46 -2.52 -1.05 -1.86
CA PHE A 46 -2.44 0.04 -2.83
C PHE A 46 -1.03 0.07 -3.40
N TYR A 47 -0.95 -0.05 -4.72
CA TYR A 47 0.29 0.21 -5.45
C TYR A 47 0.38 1.73 -5.61
N ASP A 48 1.19 2.37 -4.77
CA ASP A 48 1.61 3.73 -5.06
C ASP A 48 2.62 3.64 -6.22
N ARG A 49 2.41 4.49 -7.22
CA ARG A 49 3.04 4.48 -8.55
C ARG A 49 4.48 3.94 -8.55
N ASN A 50 4.82 3.09 -9.53
CA ASN A 50 6.22 2.84 -9.84
C ASN A 50 6.90 4.19 -10.13
N SER A 51 7.88 4.58 -9.31
CA SER A 51 8.87 5.57 -9.75
C SER A 51 9.85 4.85 -10.68
N ILE A 52 9.38 4.61 -11.91
CA ILE A 52 10.26 4.36 -13.06
C ILE A 52 10.81 5.76 -13.37
N TRP A 53 12.10 5.99 -13.17
CA TRP A 53 12.67 7.30 -13.40
C TRP A 53 12.41 7.78 -14.85
N ASP A 54 11.79 8.96 -14.91
CA ASP A 54 12.12 10.14 -15.70
C ASP A 54 13.48 10.03 -16.43
N PHE A 55 13.43 10.01 -17.77
CA PHE A 55 14.56 10.35 -18.63
C PHE A 55 14.15 11.60 -19.42
N ASP A 56 14.57 12.76 -18.94
CA ASP A 56 15.03 13.91 -19.73
C ASP A 56 16.15 14.63 -18.98
#